data_AF-A0A955J420-F1
#
_entry.id   AF-A0A955J420-F1
#
_cell.length_a   1.000
_cell.length_b   1.000
_cell.length_c   1.000
_cell.angle_alpha   90.00
_cell.angle_beta   90.00
_cell.angle_gamma   90.00
#
_symmetry.space_group_name_H-M   'P 1'
#
loop_
_entity.id
_entity.type
_entity.pdbx_description
1 polymer ?
#
loop_
_entity_poly.entity_id
_entity_poly.type
_entity_poly.pdbx_seq_one_letter_code
_entity_poly.pdbx_strand_id
1 'polypeptide(L)'
;MRTVLNILLLVMLLLTGVFVLWHGRAEGHEESRIISTHRAVRRVEAEVKYRAVTGQAELNGYGWPDLVVSDWFGAMPPQNLVVPADRPWLEVASGADATQIHPTLLISTTREIPAFWYNPSNGVVRARVGPMLSDRKSLEIYNAINACSLQSLFAPLERARANSVREEVTEELGPDTRPEPVIKVRVTRPGEDAAPLD
;
A
#
# COMPACT_ATOMS: atom_id res chain seq x y z
N MET A 1 -55.33 28.15 -24.87
CA MET A 1 -54.85 26.78 -24.55
C MET A 1 -53.59 26.39 -25.33
N ARG A 2 -53.53 26.57 -26.66
CA ARG A 2 -52.35 26.20 -27.48
C ARG A 2 -51.05 26.90 -27.05
N THR A 3 -51.12 28.18 -26.67
CA THR A 3 -49.97 28.93 -26.16
C THR A 3 -49.44 28.40 -24.82
N VAL A 4 -50.33 28.04 -23.89
CA VAL A 4 -49.97 27.45 -22.60
C VAL A 4 -49.30 26.09 -22.79
N LEU A 5 -49.82 25.26 -23.71
CA LEU A 5 -49.23 23.97 -24.05
C LEU A 5 -47.81 24.13 -24.63
N ASN A 6 -47.63 25.09 -25.54
CA ASN A 6 -46.31 25.36 -26.14
C ASN A 6 -45.29 25.83 -25.10
N ILE A 7 -45.71 26.68 -24.16
CA ILE A 7 -44.85 27.13 -23.06
C ILE A 7 -44.46 25.94 -22.17
N LEU A 8 -45.41 25.07 -21.83
CA LEU A 8 -45.15 23.86 -21.03
C LEU A 8 -44.16 22.92 -21.72
N LEU A 9 -44.32 22.66 -23.01
CA LEU A 9 -43.40 21.84 -23.79
C LEU A 9 -41.98 22.43 -23.82
N LEU A 10 -41.87 23.75 -24.00
CA LEU A 10 -40.58 24.43 -24.05
C LEU A 10 -39.87 24.39 -22.69
N VAL A 11 -40.61 24.59 -21.59
CA VAL A 11 -40.09 24.45 -20.23
C VAL A 11 -39.64 23.01 -19.97
N MET A 12 -40.44 22.01 -20.35
CA MET A 12 -40.06 20.60 -20.17
C MET A 12 -38.77 20.25 -20.93
N LEU A 13 -38.65 20.73 -22.18
CA LEU A 13 -37.45 20.50 -23.00
C LEU A 13 -36.22 21.19 -22.39
N LEU A 14 -36.38 22.41 -21.87
CA LEU A 14 -35.31 23.15 -21.20
C LEU A 14 -34.87 22.45 -19.91
N LEU A 15 -35.80 21.97 -19.09
CA LEU A 15 -35.49 21.21 -17.87
C LEU A 15 -34.76 19.90 -18.19
N THR A 16 -35.17 19.20 -19.24
CA THR A 16 -34.51 17.97 -19.69
C THR A 16 -33.07 18.27 -20.16
N GLY A 17 -32.89 19.34 -20.95
CA GLY A 17 -31.56 19.76 -21.41
C GLY A 17 -30.62 20.12 -20.26
N VAL A 18 -31.12 20.87 -19.27
CA VAL A 18 -30.35 21.21 -18.06
C VAL A 18 -29.99 19.96 -17.26
N PHE A 19 -30.92 19.02 -17.10
CA PHE A 19 -30.68 17.78 -16.37
C PHE A 19 -29.58 16.92 -17.01
N VAL A 20 -29.63 16.73 -18.33
CA VAL A 20 -28.62 15.95 -19.07
C VAL A 20 -27.23 16.60 -18.97
N LEU A 21 -27.16 17.92 -19.14
CA LEU A 21 -25.90 18.65 -19.03
C LEU A 21 -25.30 18.59 -17.62
N TRP A 22 -26.15 18.62 -16.60
CA TRP A 22 -25.70 18.54 -15.20
C TRP A 22 -25.17 17.14 -14.86
N HIS A 23 -25.87 16.08 -15.28
CA HIS A 23 -25.45 14.70 -15.03
C HIS A 23 -24.13 14.36 -15.74
N GLY A 24 -23.99 14.76 -17.01
CA GLY A 24 -22.75 14.52 -17.76
C GLY A 24 -21.53 15.24 -17.18
N ARG A 25 -21.74 16.39 -16.51
CA ARG A 25 -20.64 17.14 -15.89
C ARG A 25 -20.16 16.51 -14.58
N ALA A 26 -21.05 15.86 -13.84
CA ALA A 26 -20.71 15.22 -12.56
C ALA A 26 -19.71 14.06 -12.74
N GLU A 27 -19.92 13.23 -13.77
CA GLU A 27 -19.06 12.07 -14.08
C GLU A 27 -17.66 12.50 -14.54
N GLY A 28 -17.56 13.55 -15.36
CA GLY A 28 -16.28 14.02 -15.90
C GLY A 28 -15.31 14.54 -14.82
N HIS A 29 -15.82 15.02 -13.69
CA HIS A 29 -14.97 15.46 -12.58
C HIS A 29 -14.30 14.29 -11.85
N GLU A 30 -14.99 13.17 -11.67
CA GLU A 30 -14.42 11.97 -11.03
C GLU A 30 -13.31 11.37 -11.90
N GLU A 31 -13.59 11.17 -13.19
CA GLU A 31 -12.62 10.62 -14.15
C GLU A 31 -11.38 11.50 -14.25
N SER A 32 -11.55 12.82 -14.31
CA SER A 32 -10.44 13.77 -14.31
C SER A 32 -9.56 13.66 -13.06
N ARG A 33 -10.18 13.45 -11.88
CA ARG A 33 -9.43 13.25 -10.62
C ARG A 33 -8.67 11.93 -10.63
N ILE A 34 -9.28 10.85 -11.11
CA ILE A 34 -8.63 9.53 -11.26
C ILE A 34 -7.42 9.62 -12.18
N ILE A 35 -7.59 10.20 -13.37
CA ILE A 35 -6.51 10.38 -14.36
C ILE A 35 -5.39 11.24 -13.78
N SER A 36 -5.74 12.32 -13.07
CA SER A 36 -4.74 13.22 -12.46
C SER A 36 -3.96 12.52 -11.34
N THR A 37 -4.62 11.76 -10.47
CA THR A 37 -3.94 10.97 -9.43
C THR A 37 -3.08 9.87 -10.05
N HIS A 38 -3.54 9.20 -11.11
CA HIS A 38 -2.71 8.21 -11.81
C HIS A 38 -1.41 8.84 -12.33
N ARG A 39 -1.50 10.01 -12.97
CA ARG A 39 -0.32 10.78 -13.40
C ARG A 39 0.57 11.19 -12.23
N ALA A 40 -0.02 11.55 -11.09
CA ALA A 40 0.73 11.87 -9.87
C ALA A 40 1.55 10.67 -9.38
N VAL A 41 0.95 9.46 -9.33
CA VAL A 41 1.67 8.22 -9.01
C VAL A 41 2.84 8.00 -9.96
N ARG A 42 2.59 8.07 -11.28
CA ARG A 42 3.65 7.90 -12.29
C ARG A 42 4.77 8.93 -12.18
N ARG A 43 4.45 10.17 -11.82
CA ARG A 43 5.44 11.23 -11.58
C ARG A 43 6.33 10.89 -10.38
N VAL A 44 5.76 10.39 -9.28
CA VAL A 44 6.55 9.93 -8.12
C VAL A 44 7.43 8.74 -8.50
N GLU A 45 6.88 7.72 -9.15
CA GLU A 45 7.63 6.54 -9.60
C GLU A 45 8.81 6.92 -10.50
N ALA A 46 8.59 7.83 -11.46
CA ALA A 46 9.63 8.29 -12.37
C ALA A 46 10.76 9.02 -11.64
N GLU A 47 10.42 9.90 -10.69
CA GLU A 47 11.40 10.65 -9.91
C GLU A 47 12.23 9.73 -9.00
N VAL A 48 11.58 8.79 -8.31
CA VAL A 48 12.25 7.77 -7.48
C VAL A 48 13.23 6.97 -8.33
N LYS A 49 12.79 6.49 -9.50
CA LYS A 49 13.64 5.72 -10.42
C LYS A 49 14.79 6.56 -10.97
N TYR A 50 14.53 7.82 -11.33
CA TYR A 50 15.57 8.73 -11.80
C TYR A 50 16.67 8.92 -10.75
N ARG A 51 16.30 9.11 -9.48
CA ARG A 51 17.27 9.27 -8.38
C ARG A 51 18.01 7.99 -8.03
N ALA A 52 17.32 6.85 -8.09
CA ALA A 52 17.93 5.53 -7.95
C ALA A 52 19.06 5.32 -8.98
N VAL A 53 18.85 5.77 -10.22
CA VAL A 53 19.84 5.60 -11.30
C VAL A 53 20.96 6.64 -11.25
N THR A 54 20.64 7.89 -10.89
CA THR A 54 21.61 9.00 -10.91
C THR A 54 22.44 9.13 -9.65
N GLY A 55 22.10 8.42 -8.57
CA GLY A 55 22.79 8.52 -7.28
C GLY A 55 22.58 9.85 -6.57
N GLN A 56 21.52 10.59 -6.92
CA GLN A 56 21.16 11.89 -6.32
C GLN A 56 20.38 11.77 -5.00
N ALA A 57 20.27 10.56 -4.46
CA ALA A 57 19.66 10.26 -3.17
C ALA A 57 20.45 9.14 -2.50
N GLU A 58 20.39 9.07 -1.17
CA GLU A 58 20.91 7.92 -0.42
C GLU A 58 20.07 6.69 -0.77
N LEU A 59 20.74 5.66 -1.29
CA LEU A 59 20.12 4.42 -1.70
C LEU A 59 20.37 3.35 -0.64
N ASN A 60 19.37 2.51 -0.46
CA ASN A 60 19.46 1.34 0.40
C ASN A 60 20.17 0.17 -0.29
N GLY A 61 20.31 -0.93 0.44
CA GLY A 61 20.87 -2.19 -0.08
C GLY A 61 20.07 -2.81 -1.24
N TYR A 62 18.85 -2.33 -1.51
CA TYR A 62 18.01 -2.76 -2.64
C TYR A 62 18.14 -1.85 -3.87
N GLY A 63 18.97 -0.79 -3.81
CA GLY A 63 19.18 0.15 -4.91
C GLY A 63 18.06 1.17 -5.08
N TRP A 64 17.26 1.41 -4.04
CA TRP A 64 16.18 2.39 -4.04
C TRP A 64 16.41 3.46 -2.96
N PRO A 65 15.89 4.69 -3.16
CA PRO A 65 15.96 5.71 -2.11
C PRO A 65 15.26 5.28 -0.83
N ASP A 66 15.87 5.51 0.33
CA ASP A 66 15.22 5.19 1.62
C ASP A 66 14.05 6.12 1.94
N LEU A 67 14.13 7.36 1.46
CA LEU A 67 13.13 8.39 1.68
C LEU A 67 12.80 9.08 0.35
N VAL A 68 11.57 9.55 0.23
CA VAL A 68 11.15 10.42 -0.88
C VAL A 68 10.76 11.75 -0.26
N VAL A 69 11.46 12.82 -0.62
CA VAL A 69 11.19 14.16 -0.10
C VAL A 69 10.37 14.98 -1.10
N SER A 70 9.53 15.87 -0.59
CA SER A 70 8.64 16.72 -1.41
C SER A 70 9.40 17.63 -2.37
N ASP A 71 10.59 18.06 -1.97
CA ASP A 71 11.38 19.07 -2.68
C ASP A 71 11.90 18.58 -4.03
N TRP A 72 11.95 17.25 -4.22
CA TRP A 72 12.25 16.63 -5.52
C TRP A 72 11.29 17.07 -6.62
N PHE A 73 10.08 17.49 -6.24
CA PHE A 73 9.02 17.86 -7.17
C PHE A 73 8.85 19.37 -7.32
N GLY A 74 9.75 20.17 -6.72
CA GLY A 74 9.69 21.63 -6.69
C GLY A 74 8.57 22.15 -5.78
N ALA A 75 7.99 23.30 -6.15
CA ALA A 75 7.00 23.99 -5.32
C ALA A 75 5.65 23.26 -5.19
N MET A 76 5.36 22.28 -6.05
CA MET A 76 4.09 21.55 -6.07
C MET A 76 4.34 20.03 -6.12
N PRO A 77 4.38 19.36 -4.96
CA PRO A 77 4.46 17.90 -4.92
C PRO A 77 3.22 17.28 -5.59
N PRO A 78 3.34 16.06 -6.13
CA PRO A 78 2.22 15.34 -6.71
C PRO A 78 1.09 15.21 -5.69
N GLN A 79 -0.14 15.49 -6.12
CA GLN A 79 -1.31 15.44 -5.25
C GLN A 79 -2.23 14.29 -5.63
N ASN A 80 -2.81 13.66 -4.61
CA ASN A 80 -3.86 12.69 -4.78
C ASN A 80 -5.21 13.40 -4.73
N LEU A 81 -5.82 13.64 -5.89
CA LEU A 81 -7.07 14.36 -5.97
C LEU A 81 -8.28 13.52 -5.57
N VAL A 82 -8.15 12.20 -5.35
CA VAL A 82 -9.28 11.34 -4.92
C VAL A 82 -9.41 11.23 -3.40
N VAL A 83 -8.55 11.94 -2.66
CA VAL A 83 -8.64 12.11 -1.21
C VAL A 83 -8.53 13.61 -0.86
N PRO A 84 -9.08 14.06 0.28
CA PRO A 84 -8.87 15.41 0.79
C PRO A 84 -7.38 15.78 0.94
N ALA A 85 -7.00 17.02 0.62
CA ALA A 85 -5.60 17.46 0.61
C ALA A 85 -4.98 17.68 2.02
N ASP A 86 -5.80 17.69 3.06
CA ASP A 86 -5.41 17.95 4.45
C ASP A 86 -4.90 16.70 5.18
N ARG A 87 -3.90 16.05 4.59
CA ARG A 87 -3.27 14.83 5.12
C ARG A 87 -1.79 14.78 4.76
N PRO A 88 -0.98 13.94 5.43
CA PRO A 88 0.38 13.70 5.00
C PRO A 88 0.39 13.19 3.56
N TRP A 89 1.35 13.65 2.76
CA TRP A 89 1.33 13.36 1.33
C TRP A 89 1.80 11.93 1.05
N LEU A 90 2.83 11.43 1.73
CA LEU A 90 3.44 10.13 1.46
C LEU A 90 3.81 9.39 2.76
N GLU A 91 3.56 8.09 2.76
CA GLU A 91 4.10 7.12 3.71
C GLU A 91 5.26 6.35 3.10
N VAL A 92 6.30 6.09 3.88
CA VAL A 92 7.37 5.15 3.51
C VAL A 92 7.11 3.84 4.25
N ALA A 93 7.06 2.74 3.51
CA ALA A 93 6.78 1.41 4.04
C ALA A 93 7.88 0.97 5.01
N SER A 94 7.47 0.28 6.07
CA SER A 94 8.39 -0.26 7.06
C SER A 94 9.11 -1.52 6.52
N GLY A 95 10.15 -1.98 7.22
CA GLY A 95 10.81 -3.24 6.88
C GLY A 95 9.88 -4.45 6.93
N ALA A 96 8.84 -4.44 7.77
CA ALA A 96 7.82 -5.49 7.83
C ALA A 96 7.00 -5.57 6.52
N ASP A 97 6.96 -4.49 5.75
CA ASP A 97 6.25 -4.40 4.49
C ASP A 97 7.15 -4.67 3.27
N ALA A 98 8.40 -5.11 3.46
CA ALA A 98 9.39 -5.22 2.38
C ALA A 98 8.91 -6.04 1.16
N THR A 99 8.14 -7.09 1.40
CA THR A 99 7.60 -7.97 0.33
C THR A 99 6.25 -7.49 -0.23
N GLN A 100 5.65 -6.45 0.36
CA GLN A 100 4.34 -5.96 -0.05
C GLN A 100 4.43 -5.08 -1.29
N ILE A 101 3.47 -5.26 -2.19
CA ILE A 101 3.30 -4.47 -3.43
C ILE A 101 2.13 -3.47 -3.37
N HIS A 102 1.39 -3.51 -2.25
CA HIS A 102 0.30 -2.61 -1.90
C HIS A 102 0.35 -2.32 -0.41
N PRO A 103 -0.08 -1.14 0.05
CA PRO A 103 -0.19 -0.87 1.48
C PRO A 103 -1.22 -1.80 2.13
N THR A 104 -1.05 -2.08 3.42
CA THR A 104 -2.03 -2.85 4.20
C THR A 104 -3.40 -2.17 4.22
N LEU A 105 -3.41 -0.83 4.32
CA LEU A 105 -4.62 -0.01 4.23
C LEU A 105 -4.67 0.69 2.86
N LEU A 106 -5.59 0.24 2.00
CA LEU A 106 -5.82 0.83 0.67
C LEU A 106 -6.73 2.05 0.71
N ILE A 107 -7.67 2.06 1.66
CA ILE A 107 -8.62 3.16 1.89
C ILE A 107 -8.10 4.05 3.00
N SER A 108 -8.08 5.35 2.74
CA SER A 108 -7.72 6.38 3.71
C SER A 108 -8.99 6.92 4.36
N THR A 109 -9.43 6.24 5.43
CA THR A 109 -10.63 6.57 6.21
C THR A 109 -10.44 7.77 7.13
N THR A 110 -9.22 8.02 7.59
CA THR A 110 -8.85 9.17 8.45
C THR A 110 -7.94 10.14 7.72
N ARG A 111 -7.77 11.35 8.26
CA ARG A 111 -6.85 12.37 7.71
C ARG A 111 -5.38 12.11 8.07
N GLU A 112 -5.12 11.19 8.98
CA GLU A 112 -3.76 10.82 9.40
C GLU A 112 -3.11 9.85 8.41
N ILE A 113 -3.91 9.05 7.70
CA ILE A 113 -3.41 8.10 6.71
C ILE A 113 -2.89 8.86 5.48
N PRO A 114 -1.60 8.70 5.11
CA PRO A 114 -1.02 9.44 4.02
C PRO A 114 -1.64 9.12 2.66
N ALA A 115 -1.65 10.11 1.76
CA ALA A 115 -2.29 10.02 0.45
C ALA A 115 -1.64 9.01 -0.51
N PHE A 116 -0.31 8.90 -0.43
CA PHE A 116 0.51 7.96 -1.18
C PHE A 116 1.26 7.03 -0.22
N TRP A 117 1.73 5.91 -0.76
CA TRP A 117 2.56 4.93 -0.07
C TRP A 117 3.72 4.54 -1.00
N TYR A 118 4.93 4.48 -0.47
CA TYR A 118 6.14 4.10 -1.18
C TYR A 118 6.85 2.98 -0.44
N ASN A 119 7.27 1.93 -1.14
CA ASN A 119 8.05 0.85 -0.56
C ASN A 119 9.52 0.89 -1.02
N PRO A 120 10.46 1.21 -0.12
CA PRO A 120 11.89 1.30 -0.47
C PRO A 120 12.50 -0.07 -0.78
N SER A 121 11.87 -1.18 -0.40
CA SER A 121 12.41 -2.53 -0.68
C SER A 121 12.25 -2.95 -2.14
N ASN A 122 11.27 -2.38 -2.85
CA ASN A 122 10.95 -2.76 -4.23
C ASN A 122 10.63 -1.58 -5.17
N GLY A 123 10.72 -0.35 -4.67
CA GLY A 123 10.51 0.87 -5.45
C GLY A 123 9.04 1.15 -5.80
N VAL A 124 8.08 0.37 -5.30
CA VAL A 124 6.67 0.52 -5.67
C VAL A 124 6.05 1.75 -5.01
N VAL A 125 5.31 2.52 -5.80
CA VAL A 125 4.46 3.62 -5.31
C VAL A 125 2.99 3.27 -5.55
N ARG A 126 2.16 3.61 -4.57
CA ARG A 126 0.71 3.48 -4.64
C ARG A 126 0.02 4.73 -4.13
N ALA A 127 -1.12 5.07 -4.72
CA ALA A 127 -2.05 6.03 -4.16
C ALA A 127 -3.16 5.30 -3.41
N ARG A 128 -3.49 5.81 -2.22
CA ARG A 128 -4.68 5.36 -1.48
C ARG A 128 -5.92 6.05 -2.02
N VAL A 129 -7.09 5.50 -1.71
CA VAL A 129 -8.38 6.06 -2.14
C VAL A 129 -9.23 6.46 -0.94
N GLY A 130 -10.14 7.41 -1.13
CA GLY A 130 -11.14 7.74 -0.12
C GLY A 130 -12.25 6.68 -0.07
N PRO A 131 -13.02 6.60 1.03
CA PRO A 131 -14.22 5.78 1.06
C PRO A 131 -15.25 6.30 0.04
N MET A 132 -15.78 5.40 -0.79
CA MET A 132 -16.87 5.68 -1.73
C MET A 132 -18.19 5.09 -1.22
N LEU A 133 -19.28 5.28 -1.98
CA LEU A 133 -20.60 4.73 -1.67
C LEU A 133 -20.61 3.20 -1.50
N SER A 134 -19.66 2.50 -2.13
CA SER A 134 -19.48 1.07 -1.97
C SER A 134 -18.00 0.67 -2.03
N ASP A 135 -17.67 -0.45 -1.39
CA ASP A 135 -16.35 -1.08 -1.45
C ASP A 135 -15.94 -1.42 -2.89
N ARG A 136 -16.89 -1.91 -3.70
CA ARG A 136 -16.66 -2.19 -5.13
C ARG A 136 -16.18 -0.94 -5.87
N LYS A 137 -16.84 0.20 -5.68
CA LYS A 137 -16.46 1.45 -6.33
C LYS A 137 -15.10 1.95 -5.85
N SER A 138 -14.82 1.86 -4.55
CA SER A 138 -13.49 2.19 -4.00
C SER A 138 -12.39 1.30 -4.59
N LEU A 139 -12.66 -0.01 -4.75
CA LEU A 139 -11.76 -0.97 -5.38
C LEU A 139 -11.50 -0.65 -6.85
N GLU A 140 -12.54 -0.33 -7.62
CA GLU A 140 -12.44 0.09 -9.02
C GLU A 140 -11.55 1.33 -9.17
N ILE A 141 -11.76 2.36 -8.35
CA ILE A 141 -10.94 3.58 -8.34
C ILE A 141 -9.49 3.25 -7.97
N TYR A 142 -9.29 2.42 -6.94
CA TYR A 142 -7.95 2.03 -6.51
C TYR A 142 -7.20 1.30 -7.64
N ASN A 143 -7.84 0.33 -8.28
CA ASN A 143 -7.30 -0.43 -9.40
C ASN A 143 -6.99 0.48 -10.61
N ALA A 144 -7.89 1.41 -10.94
CA ALA A 144 -7.69 2.37 -12.03
C ALA A 144 -6.49 3.29 -11.78
N ILE A 145 -6.37 3.85 -10.57
CA ILE A 145 -5.27 4.77 -10.22
C ILE A 145 -3.93 4.04 -10.17
N ASN A 146 -3.89 2.82 -9.62
CA ASN A 146 -2.65 2.09 -9.41
C ASN A 146 -2.28 1.14 -10.55
N ALA A 147 -3.09 1.10 -11.62
CA ALA A 147 -2.95 0.18 -12.75
C ALA A 147 -2.77 -1.28 -12.30
N CYS A 148 -3.64 -1.74 -11.39
CA CYS A 148 -3.64 -3.09 -10.84
C CYS A 148 -5.02 -3.72 -10.90
N SER A 149 -5.11 -5.01 -10.54
CA SER A 149 -6.35 -5.80 -10.60
C SER A 149 -6.56 -6.57 -9.30
N LEU A 150 -6.77 -5.85 -8.20
CA LEU A 150 -7.16 -6.45 -6.92
C LEU A 150 -8.63 -6.92 -6.98
N GLN A 151 -8.88 -8.07 -6.36
CA GLN A 151 -10.23 -8.64 -6.25
C GLN A 151 -10.99 -8.15 -5.00
N SER A 152 -10.26 -7.69 -3.99
CA SER A 152 -10.82 -7.23 -2.72
C SER A 152 -9.94 -6.13 -2.12
N LEU A 153 -10.57 -5.18 -1.42
CA LEU A 153 -9.87 -4.15 -0.66
C LEU A 153 -9.20 -4.69 0.62
N PHE A 154 -9.63 -5.86 1.08
CA PHE A 154 -9.17 -6.46 2.33
C PHE A 154 -8.08 -7.50 2.12
N ALA A 155 -7.81 -7.89 0.87
CA ALA A 155 -6.81 -8.92 0.57
C ALA A 155 -5.40 -8.60 1.15
N PRO A 156 -4.89 -7.35 1.12
CA PRO A 156 -3.63 -7.03 1.77
C PRO A 156 -3.68 -7.18 3.31
N LEU A 157 -4.79 -6.74 3.93
CA LEU A 157 -4.99 -6.83 5.37
C LEU A 157 -5.09 -8.28 5.85
N GLU A 158 -5.82 -9.13 5.12
CA GLU A 158 -5.94 -10.56 5.41
C GLU A 158 -4.58 -11.26 5.37
N ARG A 159 -3.73 -10.92 4.39
CA ARG A 159 -2.35 -11.43 4.30
C ARG A 159 -1.51 -10.95 5.47
N ALA A 160 -1.60 -9.67 5.84
CA ALA A 160 -0.87 -9.13 6.98
C ALA A 160 -1.26 -9.84 8.29
N ARG A 161 -2.56 -10.07 8.52
CA ARG A 161 -3.06 -10.83 9.69
C ARG A 161 -2.60 -12.29 9.68
N ALA A 162 -2.63 -12.95 8.52
CA ALA A 162 -2.16 -14.33 8.40
C ALA A 162 -0.66 -14.44 8.72
N ASN A 163 0.14 -13.44 8.33
CA ASN A 163 1.57 -13.40 8.63
C ASN A 163 1.84 -13.14 10.11
N SER A 164 1.13 -12.22 10.76
CA SER A 164 1.35 -11.91 12.19
C SER A 164 1.07 -13.12 13.09
N VAL A 165 0.01 -13.88 12.82
CA VAL A 165 -0.31 -15.10 13.56
C VAL A 165 0.80 -16.16 13.39
N ARG A 166 1.40 -16.25 12.19
CA ARG A 166 2.48 -17.20 11.92
C ARG A 166 3.76 -16.84 12.68
N GLU A 167 4.10 -15.56 12.78
CA GLU A 167 5.27 -15.09 13.53
C GLU A 167 5.10 -15.36 15.03
N GLU A 168 3.94 -15.04 15.61
CA GLU A 168 3.63 -15.28 17.02
C GLU A 168 3.69 -16.78 17.38
N VAL A 169 3.16 -17.67 16.53
CA VAL A 169 3.25 -19.12 16.72
C VAL A 169 4.69 -19.65 16.55
N THR A 170 5.50 -19.03 15.70
CA THR A 170 6.92 -19.42 15.53
C THR A 170 7.78 -18.93 16.69
N GLU A 171 7.39 -17.84 17.35
CA GLU A 171 8.08 -17.30 18.53
C GLU A 171 7.69 -18.03 19.83
N GLU A 172 6.45 -18.53 19.95
CA GLU A 172 6.04 -19.40 21.08
C GLU A 172 6.59 -20.83 20.99
N LEU A 173 6.86 -21.34 19.77
CA LEU A 173 7.70 -22.53 19.58
C LEU A 173 9.18 -22.14 19.66
N GLY A 174 9.62 -21.74 20.86
CA GLY A 174 11.04 -21.65 21.20
C GLY A 174 11.78 -22.94 20.81
N PRO A 175 13.10 -22.86 20.55
CA PRO A 175 13.88 -23.98 20.03
C PRO A 175 13.67 -25.18 20.93
N ASP A 176 13.08 -26.24 20.35
CA ASP A 176 13.00 -27.58 20.90
C ASP A 176 14.33 -27.90 21.58
N THR A 177 14.33 -27.78 22.91
CA THR A 177 15.34 -28.37 23.78
C THR A 177 15.19 -29.87 23.62
N ARG A 178 15.73 -30.41 22.53
CA ARG A 178 16.01 -31.83 22.44
C ARG A 178 16.83 -32.16 23.68
N PRO A 179 16.36 -33.06 24.56
CA PRO A 179 17.22 -33.55 25.62
C PRO A 179 18.42 -34.20 24.92
N GLU A 180 19.60 -33.60 25.09
CA GLU A 180 20.85 -34.25 24.72
C GLU A 180 20.86 -35.63 25.38
N PRO A 181 21.18 -36.71 24.66
CA PRO A 181 21.43 -37.97 25.31
C PRO A 181 22.67 -37.78 26.19
N VAL A 182 22.47 -37.78 27.51
CA VAL A 182 23.55 -37.82 28.50
C VAL A 182 24.27 -39.15 28.33
N ILE A 183 25.27 -39.17 27.44
CA ILE A 183 26.24 -40.26 27.37
C ILE A 183 27.12 -40.11 28.61
N LYS A 184 26.78 -40.85 29.68
CA LYS A 184 27.66 -41.05 30.82
C LYS A 184 28.87 -41.86 30.36
N VAL A 185 29.91 -41.18 29.89
CA VAL A 185 31.24 -41.79 29.68
C VAL A 185 31.82 -42.08 31.07
N ARG A 186 31.77 -43.36 31.46
CA ARG A 186 32.46 -43.87 32.65
C ARG A 186 33.96 -43.88 32.34
N VAL A 187 34.67 -42.85 32.81
CA VAL A 187 36.14 -42.86 32.81
C VAL A 187 36.60 -43.85 33.87
N THR A 188 36.89 -45.09 33.48
CA THR A 188 37.67 -46.02 34.29
C THR A 188 39.11 -45.53 34.34
N ARG A 189 39.61 -45.24 35.55
CA ARG A 189 41.02 -44.94 35.80
C ARG A 189 41.88 -46.16 35.42
N PRO A 190 43.02 -45.97 34.74
CA PRO A 190 43.98 -47.03 34.55
C PRO A 190 44.87 -47.16 35.79
N GLY A 191 44.98 -48.37 36.32
CA GLY A 191 45.99 -48.73 37.32
C GLY A 191 45.46 -48.91 38.73
N GLU A 192 44.70 -49.96 38.96
CA GLU A 192 44.68 -50.64 40.26
C GLU A 192 44.37 -52.12 39.99
N ASP A 193 45.11 -53.00 40.65
CA ASP A 193 45.03 -54.47 40.64
C ASP A 193 45.87 -55.23 39.60
N ALA A 194 47.18 -55.27 39.87
CA ALA A 194 47.98 -56.47 39.67
C ALA A 194 49.00 -56.59 40.81
N ALA A 195 48.61 -57.25 41.90
CA ALA A 195 49.55 -57.82 42.86
C ALA A 195 50.11 -59.13 42.28
N PRO A 196 51.44 -59.38 42.35
CA PRO A 196 51.98 -60.70 42.11
C PRO A 196 52.03 -61.53 43.40
N LEU A 197 51.92 -62.84 43.16
CA LEU A 197 52.13 -63.95 44.08
C LEU A 197 53.53 -63.89 44.71
N ASP A 198 53.58 -64.04 46.03
CA ASP A 198 54.44 -64.97 46.77
C ASP A 198 53.92 -65.10 48.22
#